data_AF-A0A9E2BIZ9-F1
#
_entry.id   AF-A0A9E2BIZ9-F1
#
_cell.length_a   1.000
_cell.length_b   1.000
_cell.length_c   1.000
_cell.angle_alpha   90.00
_cell.angle_beta   90.00
_cell.angle_gamma   90.00
#
_symmetry.space_group_name_H-M   'P 1'
#
loop_
_entity.id
_entity.type
_entity.pdbx_description
1 polymer ?
#
loop_
_entity_poly.entity_id
_entity_poly.type
_entity_poly.pdbx_seq_one_letter_code
_entity_poly.pdbx_strand_id
1 'polypeptide(L)'
;MPKSISNAHRIEQVFENYCKNKNYQVKASEDDNNDWRLEISNIRERTIVTIYHTGSIVIGGPHNSLKEEFKNLKQEIKTNPQSFLEHEITEIKACATRYDIMLLELRTRIKESLDGLEAKLEFIENPKSDVEYRAKITRNGSSLTLTQFNNGTLLLQGKTNKLFDDSCDLIEKIANPSDKEVIARFISSDEKNLEIFAAKYTPALIVLAEGNVKKKIGDVYDYLEPYDKKWFVASECLCLTKIPLPEFSPLVMPASKAFEGFTKKLLVGIGLFEADYFKTKNASFSALYDNNNPKRKTICDKEMHANTMLKKIGVYLDTNRNFMMHSDESKITKVDSQEEAEEKVDSIFRDTKEIFNYFNGPYSLLPK
;
A
#
# COMPACT_ATOMS: atom_id res chain seq x y z
N MET A 1 11.06 -20.53 -35.81
CA MET A 1 10.74 -20.42 -34.38
C MET A 1 9.69 -21.47 -34.04
N PRO A 2 9.81 -22.24 -32.94
CA PRO A 2 8.75 -23.17 -32.55
C PRO A 2 7.51 -22.36 -32.17
N LYS A 3 6.33 -22.73 -32.70
CA LYS A 3 5.07 -22.13 -32.27
C LYS A 3 4.91 -22.39 -30.76
N SER A 4 4.79 -21.31 -29.98
CA SER A 4 4.37 -21.38 -28.58
C SER A 4 3.09 -22.21 -28.49
N ILE A 5 3.14 -23.36 -27.82
CA ILE A 5 1.95 -24.19 -27.59
C ILE A 5 0.99 -23.39 -26.71
N SER A 6 -0.21 -23.11 -27.21
CA SER A 6 -1.22 -22.35 -26.46
C SER A 6 -1.71 -23.15 -25.24
N ASN A 7 -2.11 -22.44 -24.18
CA ASN A 7 -2.71 -23.09 -23.00
C ASN A 7 -3.98 -23.88 -23.37
N ALA A 8 -4.74 -23.39 -24.36
CA ALA A 8 -5.89 -24.09 -24.91
C ALA A 8 -5.51 -25.47 -25.49
N HIS A 9 -4.44 -25.58 -26.26
CA HIS A 9 -3.99 -26.85 -26.81
C HIS A 9 -3.55 -27.84 -25.72
N ARG A 10 -2.89 -27.37 -24.66
CA ARG A 10 -2.50 -28.24 -23.54
C ARG A 10 -3.70 -28.77 -22.76
N ILE A 11 -4.68 -27.92 -22.49
CA ILE A 11 -5.91 -28.31 -21.81
C ILE A 11 -6.69 -29.28 -22.71
N GLU A 12 -6.73 -29.02 -24.01
CA GLU A 12 -7.37 -29.90 -24.98
C GLU A 12 -6.78 -31.31 -24.96
N GLN A 13 -5.46 -31.45 -24.98
CA GLN A 13 -4.78 -32.74 -24.82
C GLN A 13 -5.18 -33.49 -23.55
N VAL A 14 -5.45 -32.79 -22.44
CA VAL A 14 -5.94 -33.43 -21.20
C VAL A 14 -7.32 -34.05 -21.43
N PHE A 15 -8.23 -33.32 -22.07
CA PHE A 15 -9.57 -33.83 -22.38
C PHE A 15 -9.54 -34.96 -23.42
N GLU A 16 -8.70 -34.87 -24.44
CA GLU A 16 -8.52 -35.94 -25.43
C GLU A 16 -7.96 -37.21 -24.80
N ASN A 17 -6.92 -37.10 -23.97
CA ASN A 17 -6.33 -38.23 -23.26
C ASN A 17 -7.34 -38.89 -22.30
N TYR A 18 -8.14 -38.08 -21.60
CA TYR A 18 -9.23 -38.60 -20.76
C TYR A 18 -10.25 -39.40 -21.58
N CYS A 19 -10.68 -38.85 -22.72
CA CYS A 19 -11.61 -39.54 -23.63
C CYS A 19 -11.03 -40.84 -24.16
N LYS A 20 -9.76 -40.84 -24.56
CA LYS A 20 -9.05 -42.03 -25.04
C LYS A 20 -8.99 -43.13 -23.98
N ASN A 21 -8.66 -42.78 -22.74
CA ASN A 21 -8.62 -43.74 -21.62
C ASN A 21 -9.99 -44.35 -21.31
N LYS A 22 -11.07 -43.62 -21.57
CA LYS A 22 -12.45 -44.05 -21.34
C LYS A 22 -13.12 -44.66 -22.57
N ASN A 23 -12.42 -44.76 -23.70
CA ASN A 23 -12.95 -45.18 -25.00
C ASN A 23 -14.14 -44.33 -25.49
N TYR A 24 -14.11 -43.02 -25.25
CA TYR A 24 -15.09 -42.08 -25.78
C TYR A 24 -14.71 -41.59 -27.17
N GLN A 25 -15.72 -41.28 -27.98
CA GLN A 25 -15.53 -40.65 -29.29
C GLN A 25 -15.38 -39.15 -29.10
N VAL A 26 -14.33 -38.57 -29.67
CA VAL A 26 -14.04 -37.13 -29.67
C VAL A 26 -13.99 -36.62 -31.10
N LYS A 27 -14.63 -35.48 -31.34
CA LYS A 27 -14.45 -34.66 -32.53
C LYS A 27 -13.91 -33.30 -32.10
N ALA A 28 -12.64 -33.06 -32.35
CA ALA A 28 -11.98 -31.79 -32.05
C ALA A 28 -12.05 -30.84 -33.25
N SER A 29 -12.25 -29.55 -32.98
CA SER A 29 -12.19 -28.48 -33.97
C SER A 29 -11.61 -27.22 -33.31
N GLU A 30 -10.70 -26.56 -34.01
CA GLU A 30 -10.09 -25.29 -33.61
C GLU A 30 -10.68 -24.17 -34.47
N ASP A 31 -10.98 -23.02 -33.85
CA ASP A 31 -11.45 -21.83 -34.56
C ASP A 31 -10.33 -20.80 -34.81
N ASP A 32 -10.67 -19.71 -35.51
CA ASP A 32 -9.71 -18.65 -35.86
C ASP A 32 -9.13 -17.91 -34.64
N ASN A 33 -9.73 -18.05 -33.45
CA ASN A 33 -9.26 -17.48 -32.19
C ASN A 33 -8.32 -18.42 -31.41
N ASN A 34 -8.01 -19.61 -31.96
CA ASN A 34 -7.35 -20.72 -31.26
C ASN A 34 -8.16 -21.24 -30.06
N ASP A 35 -9.49 -21.12 -30.12
CA ASP A 35 -10.39 -21.77 -29.18
C ASP A 35 -10.69 -23.19 -29.69
N TRP A 36 -10.71 -24.15 -28.77
CA TRP A 36 -10.94 -25.55 -29.07
C TRP A 36 -12.34 -25.97 -28.67
N ARG A 37 -13.05 -26.63 -29.59
CA ARG A 37 -14.35 -27.24 -29.33
C ARG A 37 -14.26 -28.75 -29.52
N LEU A 38 -14.52 -29.47 -28.45
CA LEU A 38 -14.54 -30.93 -28.40
C LEU A 38 -15.99 -31.41 -28.29
N GLU A 39 -16.44 -32.17 -29.28
CA GLU A 39 -17.71 -32.89 -29.23
C GLU A 39 -17.46 -34.32 -28.77
N ILE A 40 -17.96 -34.67 -27.59
CA ILE A 40 -17.62 -35.91 -26.88
C ILE A 40 -18.85 -36.80 -26.78
N SER A 41 -18.71 -38.09 -27.09
CA SER A 41 -19.79 -39.08 -26.98
C SER A 41 -19.33 -40.42 -26.41
N ASN A 42 -20.13 -40.98 -25.52
CA ASN A 42 -19.95 -42.33 -24.96
C ASN A 42 -20.93 -43.35 -25.59
N ILE A 43 -21.33 -43.14 -26.85
CA ILE A 43 -22.37 -43.88 -27.60
C ILE A 43 -23.81 -43.52 -27.18
N ARG A 44 -24.09 -43.36 -25.89
CA ARG A 44 -25.45 -43.07 -25.37
C ARG A 44 -25.74 -41.59 -25.23
N GLU A 45 -24.73 -40.83 -24.83
CA GLU A 45 -24.84 -39.43 -24.45
C GLU A 45 -23.80 -38.60 -25.21
N ARG A 46 -24.03 -37.29 -25.23
CA ARG A 46 -23.14 -36.30 -25.85
C ARG A 46 -22.95 -35.10 -24.93
N THR A 47 -21.74 -34.55 -24.92
CA THR A 47 -21.42 -33.27 -24.28
C THR A 47 -20.45 -32.48 -25.16
N ILE A 48 -20.34 -31.18 -24.89
CA ILE A 48 -19.46 -30.28 -25.62
C ILE A 48 -18.52 -29.62 -24.61
N VAL A 49 -17.23 -29.66 -24.87
CA VAL A 49 -16.22 -28.93 -24.09
C VAL A 49 -15.64 -27.84 -24.99
N THR A 50 -15.80 -26.59 -24.58
CA THR A 50 -15.19 -25.43 -25.25
C THR A 50 -14.06 -24.90 -24.38
N ILE A 51 -12.86 -24.81 -24.95
CA ILE A 51 -11.64 -24.37 -24.29
C ILE A 51 -11.18 -23.11 -25.01
N TYR A 52 -11.29 -21.98 -24.34
CA TYR A 52 -10.86 -20.71 -24.90
C TYR A 52 -9.33 -20.58 -24.83
N HIS A 53 -8.72 -19.84 -25.75
CA HIS A 53 -7.30 -19.47 -25.76
C HIS A 53 -6.83 -18.83 -24.44
N THR A 54 -7.75 -18.25 -23.66
CA THR A 54 -7.54 -17.72 -22.31
C THR A 54 -7.32 -18.78 -21.23
N GLY A 55 -7.55 -20.07 -21.53
CA GLY A 55 -7.57 -21.18 -20.57
C GLY A 55 -8.92 -21.42 -19.90
N SER A 56 -9.95 -20.64 -20.24
CA SER A 56 -11.30 -20.85 -19.72
C SER A 56 -11.95 -22.08 -20.34
N ILE A 57 -12.63 -22.90 -19.53
CA ILE A 57 -13.32 -24.13 -19.98
C ILE A 57 -14.82 -23.98 -19.76
N VAL A 58 -15.64 -24.25 -20.78
CA VAL A 58 -17.11 -24.26 -20.72
C VAL A 58 -17.62 -25.64 -21.12
N ILE A 59 -18.50 -26.22 -20.30
CA ILE A 59 -19.13 -27.52 -20.54
C ILE A 59 -20.58 -27.30 -20.96
N GLY A 60 -20.87 -27.56 -22.24
CA GLY A 60 -22.18 -27.41 -22.88
C GLY A 60 -22.91 -28.72 -23.13
N GLY A 61 -24.06 -28.63 -23.80
CA GLY A 61 -24.89 -29.79 -24.18
C GLY A 61 -26.00 -30.16 -23.18
N PRO A 62 -26.76 -31.24 -23.48
CA PRO A 62 -27.88 -31.72 -22.66
C PRO A 62 -27.47 -32.09 -21.24
N HIS A 63 -28.37 -31.95 -20.27
CA HIS A 63 -28.11 -32.39 -18.90
C HIS A 63 -28.18 -33.92 -18.81
N ASN A 64 -27.03 -34.55 -18.66
CA ASN A 64 -26.85 -36.01 -18.66
C ASN A 64 -25.62 -36.40 -17.82
N SER A 65 -25.41 -37.70 -17.64
CA SER A 65 -24.33 -38.19 -16.77
C SER A 65 -22.95 -37.80 -17.30
N LEU A 66 -22.77 -37.81 -18.62
CA LEU A 66 -21.54 -37.41 -19.29
C LEU A 66 -21.22 -35.92 -19.05
N LYS A 67 -22.21 -35.02 -19.10
CA LYS A 67 -22.01 -33.59 -18.81
C LYS A 67 -21.55 -33.36 -17.37
N GLU A 68 -22.11 -34.08 -16.40
CA GLU A 68 -21.68 -33.96 -15.00
C GLU A 68 -20.27 -34.53 -14.79
N GLU A 69 -19.92 -35.62 -15.47
CA GLU A 69 -18.55 -36.15 -15.48
C GLU A 69 -17.53 -35.11 -15.98
N PHE A 70 -17.80 -34.46 -17.10
CA PHE A 70 -16.90 -33.44 -17.64
C PHE A 70 -16.89 -32.13 -16.82
N LYS A 71 -17.95 -31.83 -16.06
CA LYS A 71 -17.92 -30.76 -15.05
C LYS A 71 -17.01 -31.11 -13.88
N ASN A 72 -17.03 -32.36 -13.42
CA ASN A 72 -16.15 -32.83 -12.35
C ASN A 72 -14.69 -32.79 -12.82
N LEU A 73 -14.39 -33.26 -14.03
CA LEU A 73 -13.06 -33.16 -14.62
C LEU A 73 -12.59 -31.70 -14.75
N LYS A 74 -13.46 -30.78 -15.19
CA LYS A 74 -13.17 -29.34 -15.17
C LYS A 74 -12.83 -28.83 -13.78
N GLN A 75 -13.55 -29.29 -12.75
CA GLN A 75 -13.30 -28.89 -11.37
C GLN A 75 -11.99 -29.47 -10.82
N GLU A 76 -11.64 -30.70 -11.19
CA GLU A 76 -10.36 -31.33 -10.85
C GLU A 76 -9.19 -30.56 -11.48
N ILE A 77 -9.28 -30.21 -12.76
CA ILE A 77 -8.27 -29.39 -13.46
C ILE A 77 -8.12 -28.01 -12.79
N LYS A 78 -9.23 -27.40 -12.35
CA LYS A 78 -9.19 -26.11 -11.62
C LYS A 78 -8.57 -26.22 -10.22
N THR A 79 -8.81 -27.32 -9.53
CA THR A 79 -8.40 -27.50 -8.13
C THR A 79 -6.96 -27.99 -8.04
N ASN A 80 -6.49 -28.73 -9.03
CA ASN A 80 -5.11 -29.22 -9.11
C ASN A 80 -4.55 -29.14 -10.54
N PRO A 81 -4.24 -27.94 -11.06
CA PRO A 81 -3.76 -27.81 -12.44
C PRO A 81 -2.44 -28.55 -12.68
N GLN A 82 -1.60 -28.65 -11.65
CA GLN A 82 -0.26 -29.24 -11.72
C GLN A 82 -0.28 -30.76 -11.95
N SER A 83 -1.32 -31.49 -11.52
CA SER A 83 -1.42 -32.93 -11.79
C SER A 83 -1.74 -33.27 -13.24
N PHE A 84 -2.20 -32.28 -14.01
CA PHE A 84 -2.62 -32.46 -15.41
C PHE A 84 -1.69 -31.74 -16.40
N LEU A 85 -0.98 -30.71 -15.95
CA LEU A 85 -0.17 -29.83 -16.77
C LEU A 85 1.19 -29.73 -16.09
N GLU A 86 2.20 -30.40 -16.66
CA GLU A 86 3.51 -30.65 -16.02
C GLU A 86 4.29 -29.38 -15.58
N HIS A 87 3.83 -28.15 -15.87
CA HIS A 87 4.38 -26.89 -15.37
C HIS A 87 3.29 -25.88 -14.96
N GLU A 88 3.59 -25.05 -13.95
CA GLU A 88 2.70 -24.02 -13.36
C GLU A 88 1.99 -23.19 -14.43
N ILE A 89 0.65 -23.27 -14.45
CA ILE A 89 -0.16 -22.19 -15.01
C ILE A 89 0.03 -21.00 -14.07
N THR A 90 0.87 -20.05 -14.45
CA THR A 90 0.88 -18.74 -13.79
C THR A 90 -0.45 -18.08 -14.13
N GLU A 91 -1.40 -18.21 -13.22
CA GLU A 91 -2.71 -17.58 -13.34
C GLU A 91 -2.49 -16.08 -13.42
N ILE A 92 -2.64 -15.50 -14.62
CA ILE A 92 -2.42 -14.08 -14.85
C ILE A 92 -3.60 -13.31 -14.23
N LYS A 93 -3.44 -12.93 -12.96
CA LYS A 93 -4.46 -12.21 -12.20
C LYS A 93 -4.51 -10.74 -12.61
N ALA A 94 -5.70 -10.15 -12.55
CA ALA A 94 -5.83 -8.70 -12.61
C ALA A 94 -5.19 -8.09 -11.36
N CYS A 95 -4.44 -7.01 -11.54
CA CYS A 95 -3.72 -6.31 -10.49
C CYS A 95 -3.87 -4.80 -10.67
N ALA A 96 -3.87 -4.08 -9.55
CA ALA A 96 -3.85 -2.64 -9.52
C ALA A 96 -3.03 -2.14 -8.34
N THR A 97 -2.21 -1.12 -8.57
CA THR A 97 -1.41 -0.44 -7.54
C THR A 97 -1.71 1.04 -7.59
N ARG A 98 -1.82 1.63 -6.40
CA ARG A 98 -2.09 3.06 -6.20
C ARG A 98 -0.88 3.71 -5.53
N TYR A 99 -0.47 4.85 -6.06
CA TYR A 99 0.54 5.73 -5.48
C TYR A 99 -0.06 7.12 -5.25
N ASP A 100 0.40 7.82 -4.22
CA ASP A 100 0.05 9.22 -3.96
C ASP A 100 1.27 10.11 -4.25
N ILE A 101 1.28 10.73 -5.44
CA ILE A 101 2.35 11.55 -6.03
C ILE A 101 1.88 13.00 -6.11
N MET A 102 2.17 13.79 -5.08
CA MET A 102 1.60 15.12 -4.93
C MET A 102 2.33 16.20 -5.75
N LEU A 103 3.65 16.13 -5.90
CA LEU A 103 4.39 17.17 -6.63
C LEU A 103 4.31 16.98 -8.13
N LEU A 104 3.99 18.07 -8.84
CA LEU A 104 3.94 18.12 -10.29
C LEU A 104 5.26 17.72 -10.95
N GLU A 105 6.41 18.06 -10.35
CA GLU A 105 7.73 17.66 -10.85
C GLU A 105 7.87 16.13 -10.91
N LEU A 106 7.47 15.41 -9.85
CA LEU A 106 7.53 13.94 -9.87
C LEU A 106 6.51 13.34 -10.84
N ARG A 107 5.30 13.90 -10.93
CA ARG A 107 4.31 13.46 -11.93
C ARG A 107 4.85 13.61 -13.36
N THR A 108 5.51 14.74 -13.63
CA THR A 108 6.16 15.02 -14.93
C THR A 108 7.30 14.04 -15.20
N ARG A 109 8.21 13.84 -14.22
CA ARG A 109 9.32 12.89 -14.34
C ARG A 109 8.86 11.45 -14.54
N ILE A 110 7.77 11.03 -13.88
CA ILE A 110 7.17 9.71 -14.11
C ILE A 110 6.68 9.63 -15.55
N LYS A 111 5.91 10.62 -16.01
CA LYS A 111 5.38 10.67 -17.39
C LYS A 111 6.50 10.58 -18.44
N GLU A 112 7.59 11.32 -18.25
CA GLU A 112 8.76 11.32 -19.15
C GLU A 112 9.55 10.01 -19.09
N SER A 113 9.62 9.37 -17.92
CA SER A 113 10.37 8.12 -17.75
C SER A 113 9.66 6.89 -18.31
N LEU A 114 8.37 6.98 -18.66
CA LEU A 114 7.62 5.87 -19.27
C LEU A 114 8.25 5.40 -20.59
N ASP A 115 8.85 6.32 -21.36
CA ASP A 115 9.52 6.00 -22.63
C ASP A 115 10.68 5.01 -22.45
N GLY A 116 11.25 4.91 -21.24
CA GLY A 116 12.31 3.98 -20.89
C GLY A 116 11.88 2.52 -20.72
N LEU A 117 10.58 2.19 -20.76
CA LEU A 117 10.07 0.83 -20.52
C LEU A 117 10.22 -0.13 -21.71
N GLU A 118 10.84 0.30 -22.81
CA GLU A 118 10.91 -0.42 -24.08
C GLU A 118 9.52 -0.93 -24.52
N ALA A 119 8.50 -0.09 -24.30
CA ALA A 119 7.10 -0.42 -24.51
C ALA A 119 6.44 0.58 -25.46
N LYS A 120 5.39 0.15 -26.16
CA LYS A 120 4.55 1.06 -26.93
C LYS A 120 3.68 1.87 -25.97
N LEU A 121 3.76 3.18 -26.07
CA LEU A 121 2.96 4.13 -25.28
C LEU A 121 1.90 4.79 -26.15
N GLU A 122 0.67 4.77 -25.66
CA GLU A 122 -0.47 5.47 -26.25
C GLU A 122 -1.10 6.34 -25.17
N PHE A 123 -0.95 7.67 -25.29
CA PHE A 123 -1.68 8.60 -24.44
C PHE A 123 -3.13 8.67 -24.92
N ILE A 124 -4.06 8.37 -24.02
CA ILE A 124 -5.48 8.38 -24.28
C ILE A 124 -5.99 9.77 -23.92
N GLU A 125 -6.48 10.51 -24.91
CA GLU A 125 -7.24 11.74 -24.67
C GLU A 125 -8.47 11.38 -23.83
N ASN A 126 -8.53 11.97 -22.63
CA ASN A 126 -9.57 11.65 -21.67
C ASN A 126 -10.30 12.96 -21.34
N PRO A 127 -11.59 13.10 -21.68
CA PRO A 127 -12.30 14.38 -21.59
C PRO A 127 -12.75 14.74 -20.15
N LYS A 128 -12.21 14.07 -19.13
CA LYS A 128 -12.61 14.29 -17.73
C LYS A 128 -11.65 15.26 -17.05
N SER A 129 -12.22 16.28 -16.40
CA SER A 129 -11.47 17.37 -15.76
C SER A 129 -10.65 16.97 -14.53
N ASP A 130 -10.79 15.75 -14.02
CA ASP A 130 -10.08 15.23 -12.84
C ASP A 130 -8.83 14.39 -13.18
N VAL A 131 -8.60 14.10 -14.46
CA VAL A 131 -7.48 13.28 -14.95
C VAL A 131 -6.46 14.15 -15.67
N GLU A 132 -5.21 14.13 -15.19
CA GLU A 132 -4.09 14.86 -15.79
C GLU A 132 -3.65 14.19 -17.09
N TYR A 133 -3.44 12.86 -17.04
CA TYR A 133 -3.20 12.06 -18.22
C TYR A 133 -3.56 10.59 -17.99
N ARG A 134 -3.82 9.88 -19.09
CA ARG A 134 -3.93 8.42 -19.11
C ARG A 134 -3.01 7.88 -20.19
N ALA A 135 -2.18 6.90 -19.83
CA ALA A 135 -1.31 6.20 -20.76
C ALA A 135 -1.66 4.72 -20.80
N LYS A 136 -1.74 4.16 -21.99
CA LYS A 136 -1.76 2.72 -22.23
C LYS A 136 -0.37 2.27 -22.62
N ILE A 137 0.17 1.33 -21.87
CA ILE A 137 1.53 0.80 -22.02
C ILE A 137 1.42 -0.62 -22.53
N THR A 138 2.01 -0.94 -23.68
CA THR A 138 1.91 -2.28 -24.29
C THR A 138 3.28 -2.83 -24.63
N ARG A 139 3.59 -4.04 -24.15
CA ARG A 139 4.86 -4.74 -24.42
C ARG A 139 4.62 -6.24 -24.54
N ASN A 140 5.06 -6.87 -25.63
CA ASN A 140 4.98 -8.33 -25.85
C ASN A 140 3.59 -8.94 -25.57
N GLY A 141 2.53 -8.31 -26.06
CA GLY A 141 1.14 -8.77 -25.87
C GLY A 141 0.55 -8.51 -24.48
N SER A 142 1.33 -7.96 -23.54
CA SER A 142 0.85 -7.46 -22.26
C SER A 142 0.48 -6.00 -22.37
N SER A 143 -0.59 -5.57 -21.68
CA SER A 143 -1.03 -4.17 -21.63
C SER A 143 -1.36 -3.73 -20.22
N LEU A 144 -1.03 -2.47 -19.92
CA LEU A 144 -1.32 -1.77 -18.69
C LEU A 144 -1.98 -0.43 -18.99
N THR A 145 -2.73 0.08 -18.02
CA THR A 145 -3.24 1.45 -18.02
C THR A 145 -2.68 2.17 -16.81
N LEU A 146 -2.06 3.32 -17.04
CA LEU A 146 -1.62 4.25 -16.01
C LEU A 146 -2.51 5.49 -16.08
N THR A 147 -3.15 5.86 -14.98
CA THR A 147 -3.98 7.07 -14.88
C THR A 147 -3.43 7.97 -13.78
N GLN A 148 -3.00 9.18 -14.14
CA GLN A 148 -2.62 10.23 -13.21
C GLN A 148 -3.81 11.17 -13.01
N PHE A 149 -4.25 11.34 -11.77
CA PHE A 149 -5.30 12.27 -11.38
C PHE A 149 -4.69 13.59 -10.90
N ASN A 150 -5.45 14.69 -11.05
CA ASN A 150 -5.00 16.03 -10.64
C ASN A 150 -4.74 16.12 -9.13
N ASN A 151 -5.44 15.30 -8.33
CA ASN A 151 -5.26 15.20 -6.88
C ASN A 151 -3.98 14.44 -6.44
N GLY A 152 -3.09 14.10 -7.38
CA GLY A 152 -1.86 13.37 -7.11
C GLY A 152 -1.98 11.85 -7.06
N THR A 153 -3.19 11.29 -7.15
CA THR A 153 -3.34 9.83 -7.23
C THR A 153 -2.79 9.33 -8.57
N LEU A 154 -1.89 8.35 -8.53
CA LEU A 154 -1.43 7.61 -9.70
C LEU A 154 -1.91 6.16 -9.58
N LEU A 155 -2.72 5.72 -10.54
CA LEU A 155 -3.30 4.38 -10.57
C LEU A 155 -2.74 3.58 -11.74
N LEU A 156 -2.02 2.50 -11.43
CA LEU A 156 -1.54 1.52 -12.40
C LEU A 156 -2.45 0.30 -12.37
N GLN A 157 -2.99 -0.11 -13.52
CA GLN A 157 -3.92 -1.24 -13.64
C GLN A 157 -3.51 -2.15 -14.79
N GLY A 158 -3.59 -3.46 -14.58
CA GLY A 158 -3.40 -4.44 -15.64
C GLY A 158 -3.36 -5.86 -15.11
N LYS A 159 -2.49 -6.66 -15.70
CA LYS A 159 -2.30 -8.07 -15.37
C LYS A 159 -0.95 -8.27 -14.69
N THR A 160 -0.87 -9.12 -13.67
CA THR A 160 0.40 -9.45 -13.00
C THR A 160 1.35 -10.10 -14.00
N ASN A 161 2.38 -9.37 -14.42
CA ASN A 161 3.40 -9.81 -15.36
C ASN A 161 4.61 -8.87 -15.25
N LYS A 162 5.69 -9.20 -15.97
CA LYS A 162 6.92 -8.42 -15.96
C LYS A 162 6.74 -6.95 -16.37
N LEU A 163 5.79 -6.62 -17.25
CA LEU A 163 5.52 -5.22 -17.59
C LEU A 163 4.93 -4.46 -16.40
N PHE A 164 4.07 -5.11 -15.61
CA PHE A 164 3.51 -4.54 -14.37
C PHE A 164 4.60 -4.28 -13.35
N ASP A 165 5.45 -5.29 -13.09
CA ASP A 165 6.52 -5.20 -12.10
C ASP A 165 7.56 -4.12 -12.50
N ASP A 166 8.04 -4.13 -13.75
CA ASP A 166 8.98 -3.11 -14.25
C ASP A 166 8.37 -1.69 -14.16
N SER A 167 7.06 -1.55 -14.35
CA SER A 167 6.37 -0.25 -14.23
C SER A 167 6.27 0.21 -12.78
N CYS A 168 5.96 -0.70 -11.84
CA CYS A 168 5.98 -0.43 -10.41
C CYS A 168 7.38 -0.01 -9.95
N ASP A 169 8.42 -0.76 -10.32
CA ASP A 169 9.81 -0.47 -9.95
C ASP A 169 10.26 0.92 -10.47
N LEU A 170 9.89 1.26 -11.71
CA LEU A 170 10.16 2.57 -12.28
C LEU A 170 9.46 3.68 -11.51
N ILE A 171 8.17 3.51 -11.21
CA ILE A 171 7.40 4.47 -10.42
C ILE A 171 8.03 4.60 -9.05
N GLU A 172 8.29 3.51 -8.33
CA GLU A 172 8.82 3.52 -6.96
C GLU A 172 10.24 4.11 -6.87
N LYS A 173 11.07 3.90 -7.89
CA LYS A 173 12.40 4.53 -7.97
C LYS A 173 12.31 6.05 -8.07
N ILE A 174 11.28 6.58 -8.75
CA ILE A 174 11.05 8.02 -8.90
C ILE A 174 10.26 8.59 -7.73
N ALA A 175 9.25 7.84 -7.28
CA ALA A 175 8.26 8.19 -6.28
C ALA A 175 8.69 7.87 -4.85
N ASN A 176 9.90 7.33 -4.64
CA ASN A 176 10.44 7.10 -3.31
C ASN A 176 10.27 8.39 -2.51
N PRO A 177 9.37 8.41 -1.50
CA PRO A 177 8.81 9.66 -1.04
C PRO A 177 9.92 10.48 -0.40
N SER A 178 10.33 11.53 -1.11
CA SER A 178 11.21 12.54 -0.57
C SER A 178 10.52 13.17 0.64
N ASP A 179 11.28 13.78 1.54
CA ASP A 179 10.69 14.47 2.69
C ASP A 179 9.72 15.58 2.22
N LYS A 180 9.92 16.14 1.01
CA LYS A 180 9.03 17.09 0.33
C LYS A 180 7.69 16.46 -0.08
N GLU A 181 7.70 15.23 -0.59
CA GLU A 181 6.52 14.46 -1.02
C GLU A 181 5.66 14.05 0.14
N VAL A 182 6.33 13.66 1.23
CA VAL A 182 5.71 13.32 2.48
C VAL A 182 4.90 14.51 3.01
N ILE A 183 5.49 15.70 2.99
CA ILE A 183 4.85 16.94 3.44
C ILE A 183 3.72 17.38 2.49
N ALA A 184 3.94 17.28 1.18
CA ALA A 184 2.97 17.66 0.17
C ALA A 184 1.59 16.97 0.35
N ARG A 185 1.56 15.76 0.91
CA ARG A 185 0.31 15.02 1.20
C ARG A 185 -0.62 15.71 2.18
N PHE A 186 -0.10 16.60 3.02
CA PHE A 186 -0.89 17.30 4.04
C PHE A 186 -1.44 18.63 3.53
N ILE A 187 -0.86 19.20 2.48
CA ILE A 187 -1.20 20.52 1.95
C ILE A 187 -1.71 20.49 0.50
N SER A 188 -1.99 19.30 -0.04
CA SER A 188 -2.30 19.07 -1.47
C SER A 188 -3.65 19.60 -1.94
N SER A 189 -4.50 20.10 -1.05
CA SER A 189 -5.80 20.67 -1.41
C SER A 189 -5.70 22.07 -2.06
N ASP A 190 -4.55 22.72 -2.01
CA ASP A 190 -4.30 24.03 -2.63
C ASP A 190 -2.97 24.01 -3.42
N GLU A 191 -3.07 23.98 -4.75
CA GLU A 191 -1.90 23.94 -5.66
C GLU A 191 -0.97 25.15 -5.49
N LYS A 192 -1.51 26.34 -5.18
CA LYS A 192 -0.66 27.54 -4.97
C LYS A 192 0.16 27.41 -3.69
N ASN A 193 -0.46 26.90 -2.62
CA ASN A 193 0.26 26.66 -1.37
C ASN A 193 1.29 25.55 -1.51
N LEU A 194 1.01 24.54 -2.33
CA LEU A 194 1.97 23.49 -2.66
C LEU A 194 3.18 24.03 -3.44
N GLU A 195 2.98 24.93 -4.40
CA GLU A 195 4.07 25.61 -5.12
C GLU A 195 4.90 26.50 -4.18
N ILE A 196 4.24 27.28 -3.32
CA ILE A 196 4.89 28.14 -2.31
C ILE A 196 5.71 27.26 -1.35
N PHE A 197 5.17 26.13 -0.91
CA PHE A 197 5.89 25.15 -0.11
C PHE A 197 7.10 24.62 -0.85
N ALA A 198 6.89 24.15 -2.07
CA ALA A 198 7.93 23.55 -2.87
C ALA A 198 9.11 24.51 -3.12
N ALA A 199 8.85 25.82 -3.22
CA ALA A 199 9.87 26.85 -3.34
C ALA A 199 10.58 27.15 -2.01
N LYS A 200 9.87 27.14 -0.88
CA LYS A 200 10.44 27.38 0.46
C LYS A 200 11.19 26.18 1.02
N TYR A 201 10.84 24.97 0.56
CA TYR A 201 11.45 23.72 1.01
C TYR A 201 12.86 23.55 0.44
N THR A 202 13.84 24.04 1.19
CA THR A 202 15.26 24.04 0.81
C THR A 202 16.09 23.15 1.74
N PRO A 203 17.27 22.67 1.31
CA PRO A 203 18.18 21.94 2.21
C PRO A 203 18.53 22.74 3.47
N ALA A 204 18.65 24.06 3.38
CA ALA A 204 18.92 24.93 4.52
C ALA A 204 17.77 24.93 5.54
N LEU A 205 16.51 24.91 5.07
CA LEU A 205 15.33 24.77 5.93
C LEU A 205 15.35 23.44 6.68
N ILE A 206 15.68 22.34 6.00
CA ILE A 206 15.75 21.00 6.60
C ILE A 206 16.78 20.98 7.74
N VAL A 207 17.98 21.51 7.48
CA VAL A 207 19.04 21.58 8.50
C VAL A 207 18.62 22.42 9.70
N LEU A 208 17.96 23.56 9.47
CA LEU A 208 17.43 24.41 10.53
C LEU A 208 16.35 23.67 11.34
N ALA A 209 15.39 23.05 10.67
CA ALA A 209 14.30 22.30 11.29
C ALA A 209 14.84 21.12 12.11
N GLU A 210 15.79 20.37 11.56
CA GLU A 210 16.46 19.28 12.28
C GLU A 210 17.20 19.78 13.53
N GLY A 211 17.90 20.91 13.43
CA GLY A 211 18.54 21.55 14.57
C GLY A 211 17.55 21.96 15.66
N ASN A 212 16.40 22.54 15.26
CA ASN A 212 15.32 22.90 16.18
C ASN A 212 14.73 21.68 16.87
N VAL A 213 14.40 20.63 16.12
CA VAL A 213 13.85 19.39 16.68
C VAL A 213 14.84 18.79 17.69
N LYS A 214 16.12 18.63 17.32
CA LYS A 214 17.17 18.14 18.23
C LYS A 214 17.26 18.96 19.52
N LYS A 215 17.20 20.29 19.41
CA LYS A 215 17.21 21.19 20.58
C LYS A 215 15.97 20.99 21.46
N LYS A 216 14.78 20.84 20.86
CA LYS A 216 13.51 20.68 21.59
C LYS A 216 13.46 19.33 22.30
N ILE A 217 13.71 18.22 21.61
CA ILE A 217 13.53 16.86 22.15
C ILE A 217 14.78 16.23 22.78
N GLY A 218 15.99 16.74 22.52
CA GLY A 218 17.24 16.24 23.11
C GLY A 218 17.54 14.79 22.73
N ASP A 219 18.00 13.98 23.69
CA ASP A 219 18.42 12.57 23.53
C ASP A 219 17.33 11.66 22.93
N VAL A 220 16.07 12.07 23.02
CA VAL A 220 14.95 11.43 22.33
C VAL A 220 15.24 11.31 20.84
N TYR A 221 15.87 12.32 20.25
CA TYR A 221 16.16 12.33 18.83
C TYR A 221 16.93 11.07 18.45
N ASP A 222 17.99 10.71 19.17
CA ASP A 222 18.78 9.52 18.88
C ASP A 222 18.04 8.21 19.15
N TYR A 223 17.07 8.24 20.07
CA TYR A 223 16.18 7.11 20.34
C TYR A 223 15.16 6.84 19.21
N LEU A 224 14.72 7.85 18.46
CA LEU A 224 13.70 7.68 17.42
C LEU A 224 14.17 6.80 16.25
N GLU A 225 13.22 6.07 15.65
CA GLU A 225 13.45 5.41 14.37
C GLU A 225 13.74 6.43 13.26
N PRO A 226 14.55 6.09 12.24
CA PRO A 226 14.85 6.99 11.12
C PRO A 226 13.61 7.59 10.46
N TYR A 227 12.53 6.82 10.37
CA TYR A 227 11.26 7.28 9.82
C TYR A 227 10.57 8.32 10.71
N ASP A 228 10.56 8.14 12.03
CA ASP A 228 9.92 9.06 12.96
C ASP A 228 10.70 10.39 13.08
N LYS A 229 12.03 10.32 12.99
CA LYS A 229 12.89 11.53 12.88
C LYS A 229 12.45 12.41 11.72
N LYS A 230 12.24 11.81 10.53
CA LYS A 230 11.81 12.54 9.33
C LYS A 230 10.47 13.22 9.53
N TRP A 231 9.52 12.55 10.21
CA TRP A 231 8.20 13.12 10.49
C TRP A 231 8.23 14.31 11.44
N PHE A 232 9.04 14.27 12.49
CA PHE A 232 9.24 15.45 13.36
C PHE A 232 9.91 16.60 12.61
N VAL A 233 10.95 16.32 11.82
CA VAL A 233 11.62 17.35 10.99
C VAL A 233 10.65 17.93 9.96
N ALA A 234 9.81 17.11 9.36
CA ALA A 234 8.77 17.53 8.42
C ALA A 234 7.74 18.47 9.06
N SER A 235 7.28 18.15 10.28
CA SER A 235 6.37 19.01 11.04
C SER A 235 6.99 20.39 11.33
N GLU A 236 8.25 20.41 11.77
CA GLU A 236 8.96 21.66 12.04
C GLU A 236 9.21 22.46 10.75
N CYS A 237 9.55 21.80 9.63
CA CYS A 237 9.67 22.46 8.32
C CYS A 237 8.36 23.15 7.93
N LEU A 238 7.24 22.45 8.09
CA LEU A 238 5.90 22.95 7.82
C LEU A 238 5.59 24.21 8.64
N CYS A 239 5.82 24.18 9.96
CA CYS A 239 5.66 25.35 10.81
C CYS A 239 6.55 26.53 10.38
N LEU A 240 7.83 26.28 10.08
CA LEU A 240 8.78 27.32 9.67
C LEU A 240 8.44 27.96 8.32
N THR A 241 7.76 27.24 7.43
CA THR A 241 7.40 27.79 6.11
C THR A 241 6.31 28.87 6.16
N LYS A 242 5.51 28.92 7.24
CA LYS A 242 4.43 29.91 7.44
C LYS A 242 3.53 30.05 6.21
N ILE A 243 3.09 28.91 5.68
CA ILE A 243 2.27 28.88 4.47
C ILE A 243 0.83 29.12 4.88
N PRO A 244 0.11 30.03 4.21
CA PRO A 244 -1.31 30.20 4.49
C PRO A 244 -2.02 28.90 4.11
N LEU A 245 -2.75 28.31 5.05
CA LEU A 245 -3.59 27.14 4.78
C LEU A 245 -5.05 27.48 5.14
N PRO A 246 -6.02 26.86 4.46
CA PRO A 246 -7.43 27.00 4.83
C PRO A 246 -7.70 26.44 6.25
N GLU A 247 -6.86 25.52 6.72
CA GLU A 247 -6.87 24.93 8.05
C GLU A 247 -5.47 24.36 8.33
N PHE A 248 -5.01 24.39 9.59
CA PHE A 248 -3.61 24.15 9.95
C PHE A 248 -3.34 22.78 10.60
N SER A 249 -4.32 21.88 10.75
CA SER A 249 -4.06 20.50 11.21
C SER A 249 -3.03 19.75 10.36
N PRO A 250 -2.89 19.98 9.03
CA PRO A 250 -1.77 19.50 8.22
C PRO A 250 -0.37 19.71 8.80
N LEU A 251 -0.16 20.79 9.57
CA LEU A 251 1.14 21.09 10.17
C LEU A 251 1.45 20.19 11.37
N VAL A 252 0.40 19.73 12.07
CA VAL A 252 0.47 18.95 13.31
C VAL A 252 0.54 17.45 13.04
N MET A 253 -0.18 16.97 12.01
CA MET A 253 -0.30 15.53 11.70
C MET A 253 1.05 14.79 11.56
N PRO A 254 2.10 15.37 10.92
CA PRO A 254 3.44 14.77 10.92
C PRO A 254 4.01 14.50 12.33
N ALA A 255 3.90 15.47 13.25
CA ALA A 255 4.33 15.28 14.63
C ALA A 255 3.50 14.22 15.36
N SER A 256 2.18 14.21 15.15
CA SER A 256 1.28 13.19 15.69
C SER A 256 1.67 11.77 15.25
N LYS A 257 2.05 11.61 13.98
CA LYS A 257 2.48 10.33 13.42
C LYS A 257 3.80 9.84 14.01
N ALA A 258 4.80 10.73 14.13
CA ALA A 258 6.05 10.42 14.81
C ALA A 258 5.85 10.07 16.29
N PHE A 259 4.94 10.76 16.98
CA PHE A 259 4.59 10.46 18.37
C PHE A 259 4.00 9.04 18.53
N GLU A 260 3.16 8.61 17.59
CA GLU A 260 2.65 7.23 17.57
C GLU A 260 3.80 6.21 17.42
N GLY A 261 4.73 6.44 16.50
CA GLY A 261 5.92 5.60 16.27
C GLY A 261 6.82 5.52 17.51
N PHE A 262 7.15 6.68 18.08
CA PHE A 262 7.86 6.81 19.35
C PHE A 262 7.19 5.98 20.46
N THR A 263 5.88 6.14 20.63
CA THR A 263 5.13 5.46 21.69
C THR A 263 5.15 3.94 21.50
N LYS A 264 5.02 3.44 20.27
CA LYS A 264 5.16 2.00 19.98
C LYS A 264 6.54 1.49 20.40
N LYS A 265 7.61 2.17 19.98
CA LYS A 265 8.98 1.80 20.32
C LYS A 265 9.22 1.82 21.83
N LEU A 266 8.74 2.87 22.50
CA LEU A 266 8.82 3.03 23.95
C LEU A 266 8.12 1.88 24.70
N LEU A 267 6.86 1.61 24.35
CA LEU A 267 6.06 0.61 25.07
C LEU A 267 6.58 -0.81 24.85
N VAL A 268 7.23 -1.08 23.71
CA VAL A 268 8.04 -2.30 23.51
C VAL A 268 9.29 -2.26 24.40
N GLY A 269 10.04 -1.16 24.40
CA GLY A 269 11.28 -1.01 25.15
C GLY A 269 11.13 -1.16 26.66
N ILE A 270 10.00 -0.74 27.24
CA ILE A 270 9.69 -0.94 28.67
C ILE A 270 9.06 -2.30 28.97
N GLY A 271 8.85 -3.14 27.95
CA GLY A 271 8.33 -4.51 28.07
C GLY A 271 6.82 -4.65 28.17
N LEU A 272 6.03 -3.59 27.85
CA LEU A 272 4.57 -3.70 27.84
C LEU A 272 4.08 -4.54 26.64
N PHE A 273 4.74 -4.41 25.49
CA PHE A 273 4.47 -5.17 24.28
C PHE A 273 5.70 -5.96 23.82
N GLU A 274 5.48 -7.03 23.06
CA GLU A 274 6.54 -7.80 22.41
C GLU A 274 7.11 -7.04 21.20
N ALA A 275 8.37 -7.32 20.85
CA ALA A 275 9.11 -6.62 19.79
C ALA A 275 8.37 -6.53 18.44
N ASP A 276 7.63 -7.58 18.08
CA ASP A 276 6.92 -7.66 16.80
C ASP A 276 5.41 -7.40 16.92
N TYR A 277 4.90 -7.04 18.10
CA TYR A 277 3.46 -6.88 18.34
C TYR A 277 2.82 -5.93 17.32
N PHE A 278 3.41 -4.75 17.13
CA PHE A 278 2.90 -3.70 16.23
C PHE A 278 3.13 -3.96 14.74
N LYS A 279 3.78 -5.07 14.36
CA LYS A 279 3.89 -5.50 12.95
C LYS A 279 2.65 -6.26 12.48
N THR A 280 1.75 -6.63 13.40
CA THR A 280 0.52 -7.37 13.09
C THR A 280 -0.65 -6.45 12.74
N LYS A 281 -1.54 -6.90 11.84
CA LYS A 281 -2.67 -6.09 11.33
C LYS A 281 -3.67 -5.67 12.42
N ASN A 282 -3.77 -6.41 13.51
CA ASN A 282 -4.74 -6.19 14.60
C ASN A 282 -4.09 -5.61 15.87
N ALA A 283 -2.85 -5.13 15.78
CA ALA A 283 -2.16 -4.54 16.91
C ALA A 283 -2.90 -3.28 17.39
N SER A 284 -3.06 -3.14 18.71
CA SER A 284 -3.70 -1.97 19.31
C SER A 284 -3.04 -1.61 20.65
N PHE A 285 -3.32 -0.41 21.15
CA PHE A 285 -2.82 0.03 22.45
C PHE A 285 -3.66 -0.48 23.63
N SER A 286 -4.54 -1.48 23.45
CA SER A 286 -5.49 -1.93 24.49
C SER A 286 -4.84 -2.30 25.82
N ALA A 287 -3.67 -2.95 25.79
CA ALA A 287 -2.92 -3.32 27.00
C ALA A 287 -2.42 -2.12 27.82
N LEU A 288 -2.33 -0.92 27.21
CA LEU A 288 -2.03 0.33 27.92
C LEU A 288 -3.15 0.73 28.89
N TYR A 289 -4.40 0.47 28.50
CA TYR A 289 -5.61 0.83 29.24
C TYR A 289 -6.06 -0.26 30.21
N ASP A 290 -5.60 -1.50 30.03
CA ASP A 290 -5.93 -2.64 30.90
C ASP A 290 -5.07 -2.66 32.18
N ASN A 291 -5.63 -2.18 33.28
CA ASN A 291 -5.00 -2.22 34.60
C ASN A 291 -4.77 -3.65 35.14
N ASN A 292 -5.44 -4.66 34.57
CA ASN A 292 -5.26 -6.05 34.96
C ASN A 292 -4.15 -6.76 34.19
N ASN A 293 -3.62 -6.15 33.13
CA ASN A 293 -2.56 -6.71 32.32
C ASN A 293 -1.29 -7.01 33.16
N PRO A 294 -0.78 -8.26 33.18
CA PRO A 294 0.37 -8.63 34.02
C PRO A 294 1.65 -7.83 33.74
N LYS A 295 1.93 -7.51 32.47
CA LYS A 295 3.10 -6.72 32.08
C LYS A 295 2.97 -5.28 32.55
N ARG A 296 1.77 -4.71 32.42
CA ARG A 296 1.45 -3.38 32.93
C ARG A 296 1.63 -3.29 34.43
N LYS A 297 1.16 -4.29 35.20
CA LYS A 297 1.38 -4.38 36.65
C LYS A 297 2.87 -4.41 36.99
N THR A 298 3.62 -5.26 36.32
CA THR A 298 5.08 -5.36 36.50
C THR A 298 5.79 -4.01 36.29
N ILE A 299 5.37 -3.23 35.29
CA ILE A 299 5.90 -1.88 35.03
C ILE A 299 5.54 -0.91 36.17
N CYS A 300 4.28 -0.93 36.63
CA CYS A 300 3.82 -0.10 37.74
C CYS A 300 4.49 -0.45 39.07
N ASP A 301 4.79 -1.73 39.30
CA ASP A 301 5.45 -2.19 40.52
C ASP A 301 6.92 -1.77 40.54
N LYS A 302 7.54 -1.58 39.36
CA LYS A 302 8.93 -1.13 39.23
C LYS A 302 9.09 0.37 39.51
N GLU A 303 8.08 1.19 39.21
CA GLU A 303 8.18 2.65 39.25
C GLU A 303 6.91 3.32 39.78
N MET A 304 7.06 4.11 40.84
CA MET A 304 5.95 4.70 41.61
C MET A 304 4.95 5.51 40.77
N HIS A 305 5.43 6.24 39.76
CA HIS A 305 4.59 7.09 38.91
C HIS A 305 4.30 6.48 37.54
N ALA A 306 4.70 5.23 37.27
CA ALA A 306 4.55 4.63 35.95
C ALA A 306 3.08 4.49 35.56
N ASN A 307 2.18 4.24 36.51
CA ASN A 307 0.74 4.22 36.22
C ASN A 307 0.23 5.56 35.67
N THR A 308 0.66 6.66 36.28
CA THR A 308 0.30 8.02 35.85
C THR A 308 0.86 8.30 34.47
N MET A 309 2.13 7.95 34.23
CA MET A 309 2.78 8.16 32.95
C MET A 309 2.17 7.32 31.82
N LEU A 310 1.82 6.06 32.08
CA LEU A 310 1.11 5.21 31.11
C LEU A 310 -0.28 5.75 30.77
N LYS A 311 -1.02 6.26 31.76
CA LYS A 311 -2.31 6.94 31.51
C LYS A 311 -2.12 8.21 30.69
N LYS A 312 -1.07 8.99 30.99
CA LYS A 312 -0.70 10.20 30.24
C LYS A 312 -0.38 9.89 28.78
N ILE A 313 0.37 8.82 28.51
CA ILE A 313 0.59 8.30 27.15
C ILE A 313 -0.75 7.99 26.45
N GLY A 314 -1.67 7.33 27.14
CA GLY A 314 -2.99 7.02 26.59
C GLY A 314 -3.77 8.27 26.18
N VAL A 315 -3.82 9.27 27.06
CA VAL A 315 -4.45 10.58 26.77
C VAL A 315 -3.78 11.23 25.56
N TYR A 316 -2.45 11.22 25.48
CA TYR A 316 -1.72 11.84 24.37
C TYR A 316 -1.88 11.10 23.05
N LEU A 317 -2.03 9.78 23.06
CA LEU A 317 -2.43 9.04 21.86
C LEU A 317 -3.82 9.46 21.39
N ASP A 318 -4.74 9.72 22.31
CA ASP A 318 -6.07 10.21 21.95
C ASP A 318 -6.04 11.65 21.43
N THR A 319 -5.40 12.56 22.15
CA THR A 319 -5.41 14.00 21.81
C THR A 319 -4.49 14.36 20.65
N ASN A 320 -3.30 13.77 20.60
CA ASN A 320 -2.30 14.14 19.60
C ASN A 320 -2.48 13.30 18.35
N ARG A 321 -2.88 12.02 18.45
CA ARG A 321 -3.03 11.13 17.29
C ARG A 321 -4.48 10.97 16.86
N ASN A 322 -5.41 10.58 17.73
CA ASN A 322 -6.78 10.33 17.28
C ASN A 322 -7.46 11.63 16.82
N PHE A 323 -7.41 12.71 17.61
CA PHE A 323 -8.09 13.95 17.22
C PHE A 323 -7.50 14.59 15.97
N MET A 324 -6.18 14.59 15.82
CA MET A 324 -5.53 15.22 14.65
C MET A 324 -5.63 14.38 13.37
N MET A 325 -5.96 13.09 13.47
CA MET A 325 -6.08 12.19 12.31
C MET A 325 -7.54 11.85 11.94
N HIS A 326 -8.51 12.37 12.68
CA HIS A 326 -9.93 12.23 12.40
C HIS A 326 -10.51 13.54 11.84
N SER A 327 -11.19 13.45 10.70
CA SER A 327 -11.93 14.56 10.09
C SER A 327 -13.38 14.51 10.56
N ASP A 328 -13.66 15.03 11.75
CA ASP A 328 -15.02 15.24 12.25
C ASP A 328 -15.35 16.74 12.40
N GLU A 329 -16.61 17.07 12.68
CA GLU A 329 -17.04 18.48 12.84
C GLU A 329 -16.65 19.08 14.20
N SER A 330 -15.95 18.33 15.06
CA SER A 330 -15.59 18.79 16.40
C SER A 330 -14.61 19.96 16.33
N LYS A 331 -14.70 20.88 17.28
CA LYS A 331 -13.74 21.99 17.38
C LYS A 331 -12.35 21.52 17.84
N ILE A 332 -12.28 20.40 18.57
CA ILE A 332 -11.02 19.91 19.14
C ILE A 332 -10.09 19.26 18.10
N THR A 333 -10.65 18.87 16.96
CA THR A 333 -9.95 18.21 15.84
C THR A 333 -9.46 19.19 14.78
N LYS A 334 -9.87 20.47 14.89
CA LYS A 334 -9.47 21.55 13.98
C LYS A 334 -8.34 22.37 14.55
N VAL A 335 -7.51 22.92 13.67
CA VAL A 335 -6.47 23.89 14.04
C VAL A 335 -6.63 25.10 13.15
N ASP A 336 -7.12 26.20 13.73
CA ASP A 336 -7.62 27.33 12.93
C ASP A 336 -6.53 28.37 12.63
N SER A 337 -5.35 28.25 13.24
CA SER A 337 -4.25 29.20 13.08
C SER A 337 -2.86 28.54 13.05
N GLN A 338 -1.91 29.28 12.47
CA GLN A 338 -0.49 28.92 12.44
C GLN A 338 0.09 28.85 13.85
N GLU A 339 -0.26 29.81 14.72
CA GLU A 339 0.21 29.86 16.10
C GLU A 339 -0.28 28.64 16.90
N GLU A 340 -1.57 28.27 16.75
CA GLU A 340 -2.13 27.09 17.41
C GLU A 340 -1.44 25.80 16.93
N ALA A 341 -1.13 25.70 15.64
CA ALA A 341 -0.42 24.54 15.10
C ALA A 341 0.99 24.42 15.68
N GLU A 342 1.72 25.53 15.79
CA GLU A 342 3.04 25.58 16.41
C GLU A 342 3.01 25.18 17.87
N GLU A 343 2.05 25.70 18.64
CA GLU A 343 1.87 25.32 20.04
C GLU A 343 1.58 23.82 20.21
N LYS A 344 0.76 23.24 19.34
CA LYS A 344 0.47 21.80 19.34
C LYS A 344 1.69 20.96 19.00
N VAL A 345 2.44 21.34 17.95
CA VAL A 345 3.69 20.67 17.57
C VAL A 345 4.72 20.73 18.72
N ASP A 346 4.88 21.91 19.33
CA ASP A 346 5.77 22.08 20.48
C ASP A 346 5.29 21.30 21.72
N SER A 347 3.98 21.18 21.92
CA SER A 347 3.44 20.30 22.97
C SER A 347 3.80 18.85 22.71
N ILE A 348 3.62 18.34 21.49
CA ILE A 348 3.98 16.96 21.12
C ILE A 348 5.47 16.71 21.38
N PHE A 349 6.35 17.64 21.01
CA PHE A 349 7.78 17.53 21.28
C PHE A 349 8.09 17.50 22.78
N ARG A 350 7.48 18.38 23.57
CA ARG A 350 7.64 18.42 25.02
C ARG A 350 7.14 17.14 25.68
N ASP A 351 5.97 16.65 25.27
CA ASP A 351 5.35 15.43 25.78
C ASP A 351 6.21 14.20 25.48
N THR A 352 6.71 14.09 24.24
CA THR A 352 7.64 13.03 23.83
C THR A 352 8.88 13.00 24.73
N LYS A 353 9.48 14.17 24.98
CA LYS A 353 10.67 14.31 25.82
C LYS A 353 10.41 13.98 27.27
N GLU A 354 9.32 14.47 27.83
CA GLU A 354 8.95 14.19 29.22
C GLU A 354 8.75 12.68 29.44
N ILE A 355 7.98 12.04 28.56
CA ILE A 355 7.71 10.60 28.63
C ILE A 355 9.02 9.80 28.51
N PHE A 356 9.85 10.14 27.53
CA PHE A 356 11.12 9.44 27.31
C PHE A 356 12.05 9.57 28.52
N ASN A 357 12.25 10.79 29.02
CA ASN A 357 13.13 11.03 30.16
C ASN A 357 12.70 10.24 31.40
N TYR A 358 11.39 10.13 31.63
CA TYR A 358 10.85 9.33 32.72
C TYR A 358 11.21 7.85 32.60
N PHE A 359 10.99 7.23 31.44
CA PHE A 359 11.21 5.79 31.25
C PHE A 359 12.66 5.41 30.92
N ASN A 360 13.46 6.33 30.37
CA ASN A 360 14.85 6.04 30.01
C ASN A 360 15.71 5.75 31.25
N GLY A 361 15.45 6.43 32.38
CA GLY A 361 16.15 6.14 33.65
C GLY A 361 16.03 4.68 34.09
N PRO A 362 14.83 4.16 34.34
CA PRO A 362 14.64 2.80 34.86
C PRO A 362 14.81 1.68 33.83
N TYR A 363 14.70 1.97 32.52
CA TYR A 363 14.74 0.95 31.47
C TYR A 363 15.95 1.02 30.56
N SER A 364 16.83 2.04 30.69
CA SER A 364 18.04 2.20 29.87
C SER A 364 17.73 2.05 28.37
N LEU A 365 16.85 2.90 27.86
CA LEU A 365 16.28 2.80 26.51
C LEU A 365 17.28 3.16 25.41
N LEU A 366 18.38 3.83 25.75
CA LEU A 366 19.51 4.06 24.86
C LEU A 366 20.58 2.98 25.06
N PRO A 367 21.19 2.48 23.97
CA PRO A 367 22.40 1.67 24.08
C PRO A 367 23.50 2.48 24.76
N LYS A 368 24.17 1.87 25.75
CA LYS A 368 25.28 2.46 26.50
C LYS A 368 26.56 2.56 25.67
#